data_AF-A0A6L2PGN2-F1
#
_entry.id   AF-A0A6L2PGN2-F1
#
_cell.length_a   1.000
_cell.length_b   1.000
_cell.length_c   1.000
_cell.angle_alpha   90.00
_cell.angle_beta   90.00
_cell.angle_gamma   90.00
#
_symmetry.space_group_name_H-M   'P 1'
#
loop_
_entity.id
_entity.type
_entity.pdbx_description
1 polymer ?
#
loop_
_entity_poly.entity_id
_entity_poly.type
_entity_poly.pdbx_seq_one_letter_code
_entity_poly.pdbx_strand_id
1 'polypeptide(L)'
;MAVKYWWKLFHQQWKKSLTTAWTVHQLFPDQQAYVSSIQNWLEILLIIATFMSRCDVVDSTVTKRHFFAIALLLGWFELLLMLGRMPVLSVQLEMLKTVSIAFVRLMECYVLLLIAFALSFYILFKGSLEKDEAEMFANPFLSLQKTIVMFTGEFDASSLPFDTLPYTSHAIFLLFLFMVAIILLNLLNVAVNDAEVARQNAKALSLVARVILISRIEGLFNVHLKFLKPHVEQTEETFVIFPNRPNKIQPTALRSLLSVISKKRKPNMERTSTVCEEKWDTFAEKLSALQLQQKKLERKLVSQLDEILARLDIRECETNPL
;
A
#
# COMPACT_ATOMS: atom_id res chain seq x y z
N MET A 1 32.23 -28.73 29.72
CA MET A 1 31.86 -27.84 28.59
C MET A 1 30.50 -28.18 27.97
N ALA A 2 30.14 -29.46 27.79
CA ALA A 2 28.88 -29.87 27.17
C ALA A 2 27.60 -29.35 27.87
N VAL A 3 27.54 -29.35 29.21
CA VAL A 3 26.35 -28.92 29.97
C VAL A 3 26.01 -27.43 29.73
N LYS A 4 27.02 -26.55 29.65
CA LYS A 4 26.81 -25.13 29.32
C LYS A 4 26.29 -24.94 27.89
N TYR A 5 26.68 -25.81 26.95
CA TYR A 5 26.25 -25.72 25.56
C TYR A 5 24.80 -26.17 25.39
N TRP A 6 24.42 -27.27 26.04
CA TRP A 6 23.04 -27.75 26.09
C TRP A 6 22.10 -26.77 26.79
N TRP A 7 22.55 -26.13 27.87
CA TRP A 7 21.78 -25.09 28.54
C TRP A 7 21.50 -23.87 27.65
N LYS A 8 22.49 -23.49 26.83
CA LYS A 8 22.36 -22.36 25.89
C LYS A 8 21.40 -22.69 24.75
N LEU A 9 21.45 -23.91 24.21
CA LEU A 9 20.53 -24.40 23.18
C LEU A 9 19.09 -24.52 23.70
N PHE A 10 18.91 -25.05 24.91
CA PHE A 10 17.60 -25.15 25.56
C PHE A 10 16.97 -23.78 25.76
N HIS A 11 17.74 -22.80 26.25
CA HIS A 11 17.25 -21.43 26.43
C HIS A 11 16.90 -20.74 25.10
N GLN A 12 17.58 -21.10 24.01
CA GLN A 12 17.33 -20.57 22.67
C GLN A 12 16.09 -21.21 22.03
N GLN A 13 15.89 -22.52 22.19
CA GLN A 13 14.67 -23.23 21.77
C GLN A 13 13.46 -22.75 22.59
N TRP A 14 13.61 -22.59 23.90
CA TRP A 14 12.57 -22.08 24.78
C TRP A 14 12.12 -20.66 24.41
N LYS A 15 13.06 -19.77 24.04
CA LYS A 15 12.74 -18.43 23.52
C LYS A 15 12.00 -18.47 22.17
N LYS A 16 12.33 -19.43 21.30
CA LYS A 16 11.62 -19.64 20.03
C LYS A 16 10.19 -20.17 20.25
N SER A 17 10.00 -21.12 21.17
CA SER A 17 8.65 -21.59 21.54
C SER A 17 7.82 -20.54 22.26
N LEU A 18 8.41 -19.72 23.13
CA LEU A 18 7.70 -18.63 23.79
C LEU A 18 7.28 -17.55 22.80
N THR A 19 8.07 -17.28 21.76
CA THR A 19 7.72 -16.29 20.73
C THR A 19 6.61 -16.82 19.82
N THR A 20 6.64 -18.09 19.41
CA THR A 20 5.53 -18.68 18.65
C THR A 20 4.26 -18.78 19.48
N ALA A 21 4.37 -19.19 20.75
CA ALA A 21 3.22 -19.24 21.67
C ALA A 21 2.66 -17.84 21.99
N TRP A 22 3.52 -16.83 22.10
CA TRP A 22 3.11 -15.44 22.28
C TRP A 22 2.37 -14.91 21.04
N THR A 23 2.84 -15.23 19.83
CA THR A 23 2.14 -14.90 18.58
C THR A 23 0.77 -15.59 18.53
N VAL A 24 0.69 -16.86 18.90
CA VAL A 24 -0.58 -17.61 18.97
C VAL A 24 -1.50 -17.08 20.07
N HIS A 25 -0.97 -16.61 21.20
CA HIS A 25 -1.76 -16.00 22.27
C HIS A 25 -2.24 -14.59 21.90
N GLN A 26 -1.44 -13.79 21.18
CA GLN A 26 -1.86 -12.48 20.64
C GLN A 26 -3.01 -12.58 19.61
N LEU A 27 -3.24 -13.78 19.09
CA LEU A 27 -4.29 -14.15 18.14
C LEU A 27 -5.69 -14.31 18.82
N PHE A 28 -5.74 -14.47 20.15
CA PHE A 28 -6.97 -14.77 20.89
C PHE A 28 -7.85 -13.57 21.28
N PRO A 29 -7.35 -12.34 21.57
CA PRO A 29 -8.21 -11.27 22.07
C PRO A 29 -9.09 -10.57 21.02
N ASP A 30 -8.84 -10.76 19.71
CA ASP A 30 -9.58 -10.05 18.65
C ASP A 30 -9.87 -10.93 17.42
N GLN A 31 -10.50 -12.09 17.66
CA GLN A 31 -10.70 -13.13 16.66
C GLN A 31 -11.52 -12.67 15.44
N GLN A 32 -12.47 -11.74 15.59
CA GLN A 32 -13.31 -11.29 14.47
C GLN A 32 -12.58 -10.32 13.53
N ALA A 33 -11.74 -9.43 14.07
CA ALA A 33 -10.91 -8.54 13.26
C ALA A 33 -9.77 -9.32 12.56
N TYR A 34 -9.23 -10.34 13.22
CA TYR A 34 -8.12 -11.14 12.69
C TYR A 34 -8.53 -12.04 11.50
N VAL A 35 -9.72 -12.64 11.53
CA VAL A 35 -10.21 -13.53 10.47
C VAL A 35 -10.66 -12.75 9.21
N SER A 36 -10.98 -11.46 9.35
CA SER A 36 -11.38 -10.59 8.23
C SER A 36 -10.20 -10.01 7.44
N SER A 37 -8.98 -10.07 7.97
CA SER A 37 -7.81 -9.53 7.29
C SER A 37 -7.30 -10.45 6.18
N ILE A 38 -7.29 -9.93 4.94
CA ILE A 38 -6.73 -10.62 3.75
C ILE A 38 -5.27 -11.05 3.95
N GLN A 39 -4.49 -10.26 4.71
CA GLN A 39 -3.07 -10.53 4.96
C GLN A 39 -2.88 -11.81 5.77
N ASN A 40 -3.72 -12.01 6.78
CA ASN A 40 -3.67 -13.20 7.62
C ASN A 40 -3.99 -14.47 6.81
N TRP A 41 -4.97 -14.41 5.91
CA TRP A 41 -5.26 -15.52 5.00
C TRP A 41 -4.08 -15.87 4.09
N LEU A 42 -3.35 -14.87 3.60
CA LEU A 42 -2.17 -15.06 2.77
C LEU A 42 -0.99 -15.65 3.56
N GLU A 43 -0.79 -15.23 4.81
CA GLU A 43 0.21 -15.82 5.70
C GLU A 43 -0.09 -17.31 5.97
N ILE A 44 -1.34 -17.66 6.26
CA ILE A 44 -1.77 -19.06 6.46
C ILE A 44 -1.55 -19.87 5.19
N LEU A 45 -1.95 -19.33 4.03
CA LEU A 45 -1.78 -20.01 2.75
C LEU A 45 -0.29 -20.22 2.42
N LEU A 46 0.58 -19.27 2.75
CA LEU A 46 2.02 -19.37 2.60
C LEU A 46 2.61 -20.46 3.52
N ILE A 47 2.17 -20.55 4.76
CA ILE A 47 2.58 -21.61 5.71
C ILE A 47 2.16 -22.98 5.17
N ILE A 48 0.92 -23.12 4.69
CA ILE A 48 0.43 -24.38 4.09
C ILE A 48 1.25 -24.74 2.85
N ALA A 49 1.48 -23.78 1.94
CA ALA A 49 2.23 -24.03 0.70
C ALA A 49 3.68 -24.44 0.96
N THR A 50 4.35 -23.80 1.93
CA THR A 50 5.72 -24.15 2.31
C THR A 50 5.82 -25.47 3.08
N PHE A 51 4.83 -25.78 3.90
CA PHE A 51 4.71 -27.09 4.57
C PHE A 51 4.53 -28.21 3.55
N MET A 52 3.56 -28.08 2.62
CA MET A 52 3.31 -29.05 1.56
C MET A 52 4.51 -29.25 0.63
N SER A 53 5.29 -28.20 0.39
CA SER A 53 6.54 -28.29 -0.40
C SER A 53 7.64 -29.10 0.29
N ARG A 54 7.63 -29.14 1.63
CA ARG A 54 8.65 -29.81 2.46
C ARG A 54 8.18 -31.17 2.99
N CYS A 55 6.89 -31.44 3.00
CA CYS A 55 6.35 -32.73 3.39
C CYS A 55 6.71 -33.81 2.37
N ASP A 56 7.31 -34.89 2.87
CA ASP A 56 7.54 -36.12 2.10
C ASP A 56 6.26 -36.94 1.87
N VAL A 57 5.09 -36.43 2.28
CA VAL A 57 3.78 -37.04 1.99
C VAL A 57 3.44 -36.95 0.49
N VAL A 58 4.03 -36.00 -0.25
CA VAL A 58 3.83 -35.83 -1.69
C VAL A 58 5.03 -36.39 -2.45
N ASP A 59 5.00 -37.65 -2.87
CA ASP A 59 6.16 -38.32 -3.51
C ASP A 59 6.47 -37.82 -4.94
N SER A 60 5.52 -37.17 -5.62
CA SER A 60 5.73 -36.68 -6.98
C SER A 60 6.52 -35.36 -7.01
N THR A 61 7.69 -35.41 -7.64
CA THR A 61 8.56 -34.23 -7.89
C THR A 61 7.82 -33.10 -8.63
N VAL A 62 6.88 -33.46 -9.51
CA VAL A 62 6.01 -32.52 -10.24
C VAL A 62 5.11 -31.73 -9.29
N THR A 63 4.43 -32.42 -8.37
CA THR A 63 3.51 -31.78 -7.43
C THR A 63 4.26 -30.91 -6.43
N LYS A 64 5.46 -31.33 -5.97
CA LYS A 64 6.35 -30.48 -5.16
C LYS A 64 6.69 -29.17 -5.91
N ARG A 65 7.00 -29.24 -7.21
CA ARG A 65 7.33 -28.06 -8.04
C ARG A 65 6.18 -27.05 -8.12
N HIS A 66 4.93 -27.52 -8.22
CA HIS A 66 3.77 -26.63 -8.19
C HIS A 66 3.67 -25.88 -6.86
N PHE A 67 3.80 -26.57 -5.73
CA PHE A 67 3.74 -25.92 -4.41
C PHE A 67 4.90 -24.94 -4.18
N PHE A 68 6.10 -25.25 -4.64
CA PHE A 68 7.23 -24.32 -4.58
C PHE A 68 6.99 -23.04 -5.38
N ALA A 69 6.45 -23.15 -6.60
CA ALA A 69 6.13 -21.98 -7.43
C ALA A 69 5.06 -21.10 -6.78
N ILE A 70 4.01 -21.73 -6.22
CA ILE A 70 2.94 -21.04 -5.49
C ILE A 70 3.52 -20.34 -4.25
N ALA A 71 4.29 -21.05 -3.42
CA ALA A 71 4.90 -20.51 -2.21
C ALA A 71 5.83 -19.31 -2.52
N LEU A 72 6.59 -19.38 -3.61
CA LEU A 72 7.44 -18.28 -4.04
C LEU A 72 6.62 -17.03 -4.41
N LEU A 73 5.55 -17.20 -5.20
CA LEU A 73 4.66 -16.11 -5.59
C LEU A 73 3.97 -15.48 -4.37
N LEU A 74 3.45 -16.30 -3.46
CA LEU A 74 2.84 -15.84 -2.21
C LEU A 74 3.85 -15.11 -1.32
N GLY A 75 5.09 -15.59 -1.24
CA GLY A 75 6.14 -14.95 -0.45
C GLY A 75 6.44 -13.53 -0.96
N TRP A 76 6.50 -13.34 -2.27
CA TRP A 76 6.65 -12.00 -2.87
C TRP A 76 5.42 -11.12 -2.63
N PHE A 77 4.21 -11.68 -2.66
CA PHE A 77 3.00 -10.93 -2.37
C PHE A 77 2.91 -10.50 -0.90
N GLU A 78 3.28 -11.37 0.03
CA GLU A 78 3.38 -11.03 1.45
C GLU A 78 4.45 -9.96 1.70
N LEU A 79 5.56 -10.00 0.96
CA LEU A 79 6.55 -8.94 0.98
C LEU A 79 5.96 -7.60 0.50
N LEU A 80 5.16 -7.59 -0.57
CA LEU A 80 4.46 -6.38 -1.03
C LEU A 80 3.49 -5.83 0.04
N LEU A 81 2.76 -6.71 0.74
CA LEU A 81 1.87 -6.29 1.84
C LEU A 81 2.65 -5.73 3.04
N MET A 82 3.78 -6.36 3.39
CA MET A 82 4.71 -5.87 4.41
C MET A 82 5.26 -4.47 4.06
N LEU A 83 5.63 -4.25 2.79
CA LEU A 83 6.05 -2.93 2.28
C LEU A 83 4.91 -1.90 2.39
N GLY A 84 3.66 -2.32 2.27
CA GLY A 84 2.46 -1.50 2.50
C GLY A 84 2.31 -0.95 3.93
N ARG A 85 3.08 -1.46 4.90
CA ARG A 85 3.11 -0.95 6.27
C ARG A 85 4.12 0.18 6.46
N MET A 86 5.01 0.40 5.49
CA MET A 86 5.95 1.52 5.54
C MET A 86 5.23 2.81 5.16
N PRO A 87 5.34 3.91 5.94
CA PRO A 87 4.57 5.14 5.73
C PRO A 87 4.82 5.82 4.37
N VAL A 88 5.95 5.51 3.72
CA VAL A 88 6.31 6.06 2.40
C VAL A 88 5.68 5.26 1.25
N LEU A 89 5.46 3.95 1.40
CA LEU A 89 4.93 3.05 0.37
C LEU A 89 3.46 2.67 0.59
N SER A 90 2.98 2.85 1.82
CA SER A 90 1.60 2.56 2.25
C SER A 90 0.59 3.29 1.39
N VAL A 91 0.87 4.56 1.07
CA VAL A 91 -0.01 5.43 0.30
C VAL A 91 -0.17 4.94 -1.16
N GLN A 92 0.92 4.51 -1.80
CA GLN A 92 0.91 4.03 -3.18
C GLN A 92 0.22 2.69 -3.30
N LEU A 93 0.44 1.79 -2.32
CA LEU A 93 -0.21 0.49 -2.28
C LEU A 93 -1.69 0.61 -1.93
N GLU A 94 -2.08 1.56 -1.09
CA GLU A 94 -3.49 1.87 -0.78
C GLU A 94 -4.24 2.44 -1.99
N MET A 95 -3.60 3.34 -2.75
CA MET A 95 -4.15 3.81 -4.03
C MET A 95 -4.30 2.67 -5.04
N LEU A 96 -3.27 1.82 -5.20
CA LEU A 96 -3.32 0.66 -6.10
C LEU A 96 -4.45 -0.30 -5.71
N LYS A 97 -4.60 -0.60 -4.42
CA LYS A 97 -5.69 -1.44 -3.91
C LYS A 97 -7.06 -0.88 -4.27
N THR A 98 -7.25 0.42 -4.09
CA THR A 98 -8.52 1.10 -4.42
C THR A 98 -8.85 0.97 -5.90
N VAL A 99 -7.88 1.24 -6.77
CA VAL A 99 -8.04 1.12 -8.24
C VAL A 99 -8.30 -0.33 -8.65
N SER A 100 -7.58 -1.29 -8.08
CA SER A 100 -7.80 -2.72 -8.36
C SER A 100 -9.18 -3.20 -7.94
N ILE A 101 -9.73 -2.72 -6.81
CA ILE A 101 -11.08 -3.08 -6.39
C ILE A 101 -12.11 -2.48 -7.36
N ALA A 102 -11.93 -1.23 -7.79
CA ALA A 102 -12.81 -0.61 -8.78
C ALA A 102 -12.78 -1.39 -10.12
N PHE A 103 -11.59 -1.80 -10.57
CA PHE A 103 -11.40 -2.66 -11.72
C PHE A 103 -12.20 -3.96 -11.61
N VAL A 104 -12.10 -4.67 -10.48
CA VAL A 104 -12.78 -5.95 -10.28
C VAL A 104 -14.30 -5.77 -10.31
N ARG A 105 -14.84 -4.75 -9.63
CA ARG A 105 -16.28 -4.46 -9.65
C ARG A 105 -16.79 -4.17 -11.06
N LEU A 106 -16.02 -3.44 -11.85
CA LEU A 106 -16.38 -3.17 -13.25
C LEU A 106 -16.35 -4.45 -14.08
N MET A 107 -15.34 -5.29 -13.87
CA MET A 107 -15.15 -6.53 -14.62
C MET A 107 -16.22 -7.58 -14.40
N GLU A 108 -16.80 -7.66 -13.19
CA GLU A 108 -17.80 -8.68 -12.84
C GLU A 108 -18.94 -8.78 -13.87
N CYS A 109 -19.46 -7.65 -14.37
CA CYS A 109 -20.50 -7.64 -15.39
C CYS A 109 -19.99 -8.07 -16.79
N TYR A 110 -18.73 -7.78 -17.10
CA TYR A 110 -18.13 -8.10 -18.40
C TYR A 110 -17.65 -9.55 -18.51
N VAL A 111 -17.42 -10.25 -17.40
CA VAL A 111 -17.03 -11.68 -17.40
C VAL A 111 -18.07 -12.53 -18.12
N LEU A 112 -19.37 -12.27 -17.94
CA LEU A 112 -20.43 -13.00 -18.64
C LEU A 112 -20.34 -12.84 -20.16
N LEU A 113 -20.00 -11.65 -20.64
CA LEU A 113 -19.79 -11.38 -22.06
C LEU A 113 -18.54 -12.11 -22.57
N LEU A 114 -17.44 -12.08 -21.81
CA LEU A 114 -16.22 -12.81 -22.17
C LEU A 114 -16.46 -14.32 -22.29
N ILE A 115 -17.27 -14.90 -21.41
CA ILE A 115 -17.66 -16.33 -21.52
C ILE A 115 -18.48 -16.58 -22.78
N ALA A 116 -19.44 -15.70 -23.11
CA ALA A 116 -20.25 -15.83 -24.32
C ALA A 116 -19.39 -15.76 -25.61
N PHE A 117 -18.44 -14.84 -25.68
CA PHE A 117 -17.48 -14.76 -26.79
C PHE A 117 -16.55 -15.97 -26.83
N ALA A 118 -16.05 -16.45 -25.69
CA ALA A 118 -15.20 -17.63 -25.62
C ALA A 118 -15.91 -18.91 -26.10
N LEU A 119 -17.19 -19.07 -25.77
CA LEU A 119 -18.01 -20.17 -26.29
C LEU A 119 -18.34 -20.01 -27.77
N SER A 120 -18.54 -18.77 -28.23
CA SER A 120 -18.76 -18.48 -29.65
C SER A 120 -17.52 -18.83 -30.49
N PHE A 121 -16.33 -18.43 -30.04
CA PHE A 121 -15.07 -18.78 -30.67
C PHE A 121 -14.79 -20.29 -30.61
N TYR A 122 -15.14 -20.94 -29.50
CA TYR A 122 -15.08 -22.40 -29.41
C TYR A 122 -15.90 -23.05 -30.53
N ILE A 123 -17.17 -22.68 -30.72
CA ILE A 123 -18.02 -23.28 -31.76
C ILE A 123 -17.50 -22.97 -33.17
N LEU A 124 -17.05 -21.73 -33.39
CA LEU A 124 -16.63 -21.23 -34.68
C LEU A 124 -15.32 -21.84 -35.19
N PHE A 125 -14.36 -22.07 -34.28
CA PHE A 125 -13.01 -22.55 -34.62
C PHE A 125 -12.75 -24.02 -34.26
N LYS A 126 -13.72 -24.73 -33.68
CA LYS A 126 -13.59 -26.17 -33.35
C LYS A 126 -13.36 -27.07 -34.56
N GLY A 127 -13.81 -26.67 -35.76
CA GLY A 127 -13.75 -27.49 -36.98
C GLY A 127 -12.48 -27.34 -37.82
N SER A 128 -11.63 -26.38 -37.51
CA SER A 128 -10.45 -26.02 -38.31
C SER A 128 -9.18 -26.64 -37.75
N LEU A 129 -9.10 -27.98 -37.76
CA LEU A 129 -8.04 -28.76 -37.11
C LEU A 129 -6.65 -28.69 -37.79
N GLU A 130 -6.48 -27.88 -38.84
CA GLU A 130 -5.28 -27.90 -39.69
C GLU A 130 -4.13 -27.00 -39.21
N LYS A 131 -4.34 -26.15 -38.20
CA LYS A 131 -3.31 -25.24 -37.66
C LYS A 131 -3.07 -25.53 -36.18
N ASP A 132 -1.81 -25.55 -35.75
CA ASP A 132 -1.39 -25.80 -34.36
C ASP A 132 -2.14 -24.92 -33.33
N GLU A 133 -2.57 -23.72 -33.72
CA GLU A 133 -3.32 -22.81 -32.85
C GLU A 133 -4.82 -23.11 -32.74
N ALA A 134 -5.38 -23.92 -33.63
CA ALA A 134 -6.76 -24.39 -33.52
C ALA A 134 -6.94 -25.39 -32.37
N GLU A 135 -5.86 -26.04 -31.91
CA GLU A 135 -5.90 -26.86 -30.69
C GLU A 135 -6.25 -26.05 -29.44
N MET A 136 -5.90 -24.75 -29.43
CA MET A 136 -6.29 -23.85 -28.33
C MET A 136 -7.82 -23.65 -28.26
N PHE A 137 -8.55 -23.89 -29.36
CA PHE A 137 -10.01 -23.87 -29.40
C PHE A 137 -10.64 -25.27 -29.34
N ALA A 138 -9.85 -26.34 -29.18
CA ALA A 138 -10.37 -27.71 -29.08
C ALA A 138 -11.10 -27.97 -27.76
N ASN A 139 -10.71 -27.27 -26.69
CA ASN A 139 -11.31 -27.36 -25.37
C ASN A 139 -11.99 -26.04 -24.98
N PRO A 140 -13.19 -26.08 -24.35
CA PRO A 140 -13.86 -24.85 -23.92
C PRO A 140 -13.03 -24.06 -22.89
N PHE A 141 -12.24 -24.74 -22.05
CA PHE A 141 -11.34 -24.09 -21.10
C PHE A 141 -10.14 -23.40 -21.77
N LEU A 142 -9.53 -24.04 -22.77
CA LEU A 142 -8.44 -23.44 -23.54
C LEU A 142 -8.93 -22.27 -24.40
N SER A 143 -10.13 -22.38 -24.96
CA SER A 143 -10.79 -21.28 -25.69
C SER A 143 -11.01 -20.08 -24.79
N LEU A 144 -11.45 -20.30 -23.55
CA LEU A 144 -11.61 -19.25 -22.55
C LEU A 144 -10.26 -18.59 -22.22
N GLN A 145 -9.19 -19.38 -22.01
CA GLN A 145 -7.85 -18.84 -21.77
C GLN A 145 -7.37 -18.00 -22.95
N LYS A 146 -7.51 -18.48 -24.20
CA LYS A 146 -7.14 -17.74 -25.41
C LYS A 146 -7.97 -16.46 -25.54
N THR A 147 -9.26 -16.49 -25.21
CA THR A 147 -10.14 -15.32 -25.21
C THR A 147 -9.72 -14.29 -24.16
N ILE A 148 -9.25 -14.70 -22.98
CA ILE A 148 -8.68 -13.79 -21.96
C ILE A 148 -7.40 -13.13 -22.48
N VAL A 149 -6.52 -13.90 -23.15
CA VAL A 149 -5.29 -13.34 -23.76
C VAL A 149 -5.63 -12.33 -24.86
N MET A 150 -6.63 -12.64 -25.69
CA MET A 150 -7.13 -11.68 -26.67
C MET A 150 -7.76 -10.45 -26.01
N PHE A 151 -8.46 -10.61 -24.89
CA PHE A 151 -9.02 -9.49 -24.12
C PHE A 151 -7.93 -8.53 -23.60
N THR A 152 -6.72 -9.04 -23.28
CA THR A 152 -5.59 -8.19 -22.88
C THR A 152 -4.97 -7.37 -24.02
N GLY A 153 -5.45 -7.54 -25.25
CA GLY A 153 -5.00 -6.81 -26.43
C GLY A 153 -3.98 -7.58 -27.29
N GLU A 154 -3.64 -8.81 -26.92
CA GLU A 154 -2.79 -9.68 -27.73
C GLU A 154 -3.64 -10.38 -28.79
N PHE A 155 -3.74 -9.76 -29.97
CA PHE A 155 -4.48 -10.30 -31.10
C PHE A 155 -3.53 -10.89 -32.13
N ASP A 156 -3.52 -12.22 -32.25
CA ASP A 156 -2.92 -12.90 -33.39
C ASP A 156 -4.03 -13.24 -34.39
N ALA A 157 -4.30 -12.31 -35.31
CA ALA A 157 -5.29 -12.52 -36.36
C ALA A 157 -4.79 -13.48 -37.44
N SER A 158 -3.47 -13.59 -37.63
CA SER A 158 -2.86 -14.51 -38.60
C SER A 158 -3.04 -15.98 -38.22
N SER A 159 -3.13 -16.27 -36.93
CA SER A 159 -3.27 -17.63 -36.45
C SER A 159 -4.70 -18.14 -36.36
N LEU A 160 -5.70 -17.27 -36.56
CA LEU A 160 -7.11 -17.65 -36.52
C LEU A 160 -7.56 -18.29 -37.85
N PRO A 161 -8.14 -19.50 -37.81
CA PRO A 161 -8.64 -20.17 -39.00
C PRO A 161 -10.03 -19.63 -39.38
N PHE A 162 -10.06 -18.56 -40.15
CA PHE A 162 -11.30 -17.98 -40.68
C PHE A 162 -11.91 -18.77 -41.86
N ASP A 163 -11.34 -19.93 -42.20
CA ASP A 163 -11.61 -20.66 -43.45
C ASP A 163 -12.96 -21.40 -43.45
N THR A 164 -13.51 -21.75 -42.27
CA THR A 164 -14.74 -22.56 -42.15
C THR A 164 -16.02 -21.74 -42.37
N LEU A 165 -16.07 -20.53 -41.81
CA LEU A 165 -17.24 -19.65 -41.77
C LEU A 165 -16.77 -18.19 -41.90
N PRO A 166 -16.25 -17.77 -43.06
CA PRO A 166 -15.49 -16.52 -43.19
C PRO A 166 -16.31 -15.29 -42.81
N TYR A 167 -17.57 -15.19 -43.24
CA TYR A 167 -18.37 -14.00 -42.97
C TYR A 167 -18.75 -13.85 -41.49
N THR A 168 -19.26 -14.91 -40.86
CA THR A 168 -19.69 -14.86 -39.46
C THR A 168 -18.51 -14.80 -38.51
N SER A 169 -17.39 -15.45 -38.82
CA SER A 169 -16.18 -15.41 -38.00
C SER A 169 -15.56 -14.02 -37.93
N HIS A 170 -15.40 -13.35 -39.09
CA HIS A 170 -14.90 -11.98 -39.13
C HIS A 170 -15.86 -11.01 -38.43
N ALA A 171 -17.18 -11.17 -38.61
CA ALA A 171 -18.16 -10.31 -37.96
C ALA A 171 -18.12 -10.42 -36.42
N ILE A 172 -18.10 -11.65 -35.88
CA ILE A 172 -18.04 -11.89 -34.43
C ILE A 172 -16.70 -11.42 -33.85
N PHE A 173 -15.59 -11.65 -34.57
CA PHE A 173 -14.27 -11.17 -34.15
C PHE A 173 -14.18 -9.65 -34.11
N LEU A 174 -14.70 -8.94 -35.12
CA LEU A 174 -14.76 -7.47 -35.13
C LEU A 174 -15.66 -6.93 -34.01
N LEU A 175 -16.81 -7.56 -33.75
CA LEU A 175 -17.69 -7.20 -32.65
C LEU A 175 -16.97 -7.37 -31.30
N PHE A 176 -16.24 -8.47 -31.14
CA PHE A 176 -15.42 -8.72 -29.95
C PHE A 176 -14.34 -7.63 -29.79
N LEU A 177 -13.59 -7.29 -30.84
CA LEU A 177 -12.59 -6.22 -30.79
C LEU A 177 -13.18 -4.87 -30.35
N PHE A 178 -14.33 -4.50 -30.91
CA PHE A 178 -15.01 -3.27 -30.54
C PHE A 178 -15.50 -3.30 -29.09
N MET A 179 -16.04 -4.43 -28.64
CA MET A 179 -16.44 -4.64 -27.25
C MET A 179 -15.24 -4.52 -26.30
N VAL A 180 -14.13 -5.20 -26.59
CA VAL A 180 -12.90 -5.11 -25.78
C VAL A 180 -12.40 -3.68 -25.73
N ALA A 181 -12.38 -2.96 -26.86
CA ALA A 181 -11.97 -1.56 -26.89
C ALA A 181 -12.87 -0.68 -25.99
N ILE A 182 -14.19 -0.84 -26.04
CA ILE A 182 -15.11 -0.11 -25.16
C ILE A 182 -14.87 -0.47 -23.70
N ILE A 183 -14.71 -1.77 -23.38
CA ILE A 183 -14.47 -2.22 -22.00
C ILE A 183 -13.17 -1.63 -21.47
N LEU A 184 -12.08 -1.71 -22.23
CA LEU A 184 -10.77 -1.18 -21.83
C LEU A 184 -10.79 0.34 -21.68
N LEU A 185 -11.46 1.07 -22.59
CA LEU A 185 -11.61 2.53 -22.49
C LEU A 185 -12.45 2.92 -21.27
N ASN A 186 -13.56 2.23 -21.03
CA ASN A 186 -14.41 2.46 -19.87
C ASN A 186 -13.64 2.18 -18.57
N LEU A 187 -12.86 1.11 -18.58
CA LEU A 187 -12.04 0.72 -17.44
C LEU A 187 -10.95 1.73 -17.15
N LEU A 188 -10.27 2.23 -18.17
CA LEU A 188 -9.27 3.27 -18.00
C LEU A 188 -9.90 4.56 -17.46
N ASN A 189 -11.07 4.95 -17.96
CA ASN A 189 -11.77 6.15 -17.50
C ASN A 189 -12.18 6.04 -16.03
N VAL A 190 -12.78 4.91 -15.63
CA VAL A 190 -13.13 4.66 -14.22
C VAL A 190 -11.89 4.58 -13.35
N ALA A 191 -10.86 3.85 -13.78
CA ALA A 191 -9.62 3.70 -13.02
C ALA A 191 -8.89 5.04 -12.82
N VAL A 192 -8.84 5.91 -13.83
CA VAL A 192 -8.22 7.24 -13.73
C VAL A 192 -9.02 8.15 -12.82
N ASN A 193 -10.36 8.15 -12.94
CA ASN A 193 -11.23 8.93 -12.07
C ASN A 193 -11.12 8.47 -10.61
N ASP A 194 -11.15 7.16 -10.36
CA ASP A 194 -11.04 6.59 -9.01
C ASP A 194 -9.61 6.74 -8.44
N ALA A 195 -8.57 6.67 -9.29
CA ALA A 195 -7.20 6.97 -8.88
C ALA A 195 -7.03 8.43 -8.47
N GLU A 196 -7.68 9.37 -9.14
CA GLU A 196 -7.62 10.79 -8.79
C GLU A 196 -8.32 11.06 -7.44
N VAL A 197 -9.50 10.49 -7.23
CA VAL A 197 -10.20 10.57 -5.93
C VAL A 197 -9.38 9.90 -4.81
N ALA A 198 -8.83 8.71 -5.07
CA ALA A 198 -7.96 8.02 -4.12
C ALA A 198 -6.69 8.82 -3.81
N ARG A 199 -6.10 9.50 -4.80
CA ARG A 199 -4.91 10.36 -4.62
C ARG A 199 -5.19 11.57 -3.72
N GLN A 200 -6.37 12.18 -3.84
CA GLN A 200 -6.77 13.30 -2.97
C GLN A 200 -6.90 12.85 -1.51
N ASN A 201 -7.53 11.69 -1.28
CA ASN A 201 -7.67 11.09 0.05
C ASN A 201 -6.31 10.62 0.63
N ALA A 202 -5.47 10.02 -0.22
CA ALA A 202 -4.12 9.58 0.10
C ALA A 202 -3.21 10.71 0.61
N LYS A 203 -3.32 11.92 0.06
CA LYS A 203 -2.56 13.09 0.55
C LYS A 203 -2.92 13.40 2.01
N ALA A 204 -4.21 13.43 2.34
CA ALA A 204 -4.68 13.67 3.70
C ALA A 204 -4.28 12.54 4.66
N LEU A 205 -4.47 11.28 4.25
CA LEU A 205 -4.07 10.10 5.01
C LEU A 205 -2.55 10.05 5.25
N SER A 206 -1.74 10.44 4.26
CA SER A 206 -0.28 10.51 4.41
C SER A 206 0.16 11.56 5.44
N LEU A 207 -0.56 12.68 5.53
CA LEU A 207 -0.30 13.73 6.52
C LEU A 207 -0.62 13.21 7.93
N VAL A 208 -1.76 12.55 8.09
CA VAL A 208 -2.19 11.93 9.36
C VAL A 208 -1.21 10.84 9.77
N ALA A 209 -0.80 9.96 8.86
CA ALA A 209 0.16 8.90 9.12
C ALA A 209 1.52 9.45 9.59
N ARG A 210 1.97 10.57 9.00
CA ARG A 210 3.19 11.27 9.45
C ARG A 210 3.03 11.83 10.86
N VAL A 211 1.91 12.47 11.18
CA VAL A 211 1.63 13.01 12.52
C VAL A 211 1.57 11.89 13.56
N ILE A 212 0.91 10.78 13.26
CA ILE A 212 0.85 9.61 14.13
C ILE A 212 2.25 9.02 14.34
N LEU A 213 3.05 8.90 13.29
CA LEU A 213 4.42 8.41 13.40
C LEU A 213 5.28 9.32 14.29
N ILE A 214 5.20 10.63 14.07
CA ILE A 214 5.91 11.63 14.88
C ILE A 214 5.47 11.52 16.34
N SER A 215 4.15 11.49 16.61
CA SER A 215 3.61 11.34 17.97
C SER A 215 4.04 10.03 18.64
N ARG A 216 4.13 8.93 17.89
CA ARG A 216 4.58 7.64 18.41
C ARG A 216 6.07 7.64 18.73
N ILE A 217 6.89 8.29 17.89
CA ILE A 217 8.32 8.50 18.15
C ILE A 217 8.51 9.41 19.36
N GLU A 218 7.77 10.53 19.46
CA GLU A 218 7.79 11.43 20.61
C GLU A 218 7.36 10.73 21.90
N GLY A 219 6.35 9.86 21.84
CA GLY A 219 5.90 9.05 22.97
C GLY A 219 6.96 8.05 23.44
N LEU A 220 7.60 7.33 22.50
CA LEU A 220 8.71 6.44 22.81
C LEU A 220 9.91 7.21 23.36
N PHE A 221 10.22 8.37 22.81
CA PHE A 221 11.31 9.24 23.28
C PHE A 221 11.02 9.77 24.68
N ASN A 222 9.79 10.20 24.97
CA ASN A 222 9.37 10.66 26.31
C ASN A 222 9.41 9.54 27.35
N VAL A 223 8.99 8.32 27.00
CA VAL A 223 9.07 7.15 27.90
C VAL A 223 10.53 6.77 28.14
N HIS A 224 11.38 6.80 27.10
CA HIS A 224 12.79 6.52 27.22
C HIS A 224 13.54 7.59 28.03
N LEU A 225 13.16 8.87 27.91
CA LEU A 225 13.64 9.98 28.73
C LEU A 225 13.21 9.85 30.20
N LYS A 226 11.99 9.37 30.48
CA LYS A 226 11.54 9.04 31.84
C LYS A 226 12.36 7.89 32.45
N PHE A 227 12.74 6.89 31.66
CA PHE A 227 13.66 5.83 32.10
C PHE A 227 15.10 6.33 32.32
N LEU A 228 15.55 7.32 31.54
CA LEU A 228 16.89 7.94 31.67
C LEU A 228 16.95 8.99 32.80
N LYS A 229 15.82 9.44 33.35
CA LYS A 229 15.76 10.30 34.54
C LYS A 229 14.69 9.82 35.53
N PRO A 230 15.04 8.95 36.49
CA PRO A 230 14.10 8.49 37.52
C PRO A 230 13.95 9.46 38.70
N HIS A 231 14.43 10.72 38.63
CA HIS A 231 14.49 11.63 39.80
C HIS A 231 13.99 13.06 39.54
N VAL A 232 13.10 13.25 38.57
CA VAL A 232 12.34 14.50 38.49
C VAL A 232 10.89 14.18 38.80
N GLU A 233 10.51 14.37 40.06
CA GLU A 233 9.10 14.46 40.47
C GLU A 233 8.43 15.54 39.62
N GLN A 234 7.60 15.09 38.69
CA GLN A 234 6.78 15.93 37.85
C GLN A 234 5.60 16.39 38.72
N THR A 235 5.74 17.55 39.38
CA THR A 235 4.61 18.22 40.03
C THR A 235 3.76 18.84 38.91
N GLU A 236 2.76 18.11 38.43
CA GLU A 236 1.75 18.66 37.53
C GLU A 236 0.80 19.56 38.31
N GLU A 237 1.13 20.84 38.42
CA GLU A 237 0.09 21.85 38.64
C GLU A 237 -0.44 22.27 37.26
N THR A 238 -1.58 21.67 36.87
CA THR A 238 -2.32 22.03 35.66
C THR A 238 -2.94 23.42 35.82
N PHE A 239 -2.29 24.45 35.25
CA PHE A 239 -2.89 25.77 35.11
C PHE A 239 -3.75 25.83 33.86
N VAL A 240 -5.08 25.95 34.04
CA VAL A 240 -6.02 26.16 32.94
C VAL A 240 -5.99 27.63 32.53
N ILE A 241 -5.42 27.90 31.35
CA ILE A 241 -5.41 29.25 30.76
C ILE A 241 -6.59 29.33 29.78
N PHE A 242 -7.62 30.08 30.16
CA PHE A 242 -8.73 30.41 29.27
C PHE A 242 -8.33 31.59 28.37
N PRO A 243 -8.32 31.45 27.04
CA PRO A 243 -7.80 32.47 26.11
C PRO A 243 -8.66 33.74 26.01
N ASN A 244 -9.72 33.91 26.81
CA ASN A 244 -10.69 35.00 26.63
C ASN A 244 -11.23 35.63 27.94
N ARG A 245 -10.40 35.78 28.98
CA ARG A 245 -10.72 36.67 30.12
C ARG A 245 -9.58 37.67 30.38
N PRO A 246 -9.86 38.99 30.42
CA PRO A 246 -8.86 39.97 30.82
C PRO A 246 -8.90 40.10 32.35
N ASN A 247 -7.92 39.54 33.06
CA ASN A 247 -7.61 40.05 34.40
C ASN A 247 -6.11 39.98 34.68
N LYS A 248 -5.59 41.11 35.17
CA LYS A 248 -4.16 41.36 35.45
C LYS A 248 -3.65 40.36 36.49
N ILE A 249 -2.66 39.57 36.11
CA ILE A 249 -1.93 38.66 36.99
C ILE A 249 -1.28 39.49 38.10
N GLN A 250 -1.58 39.17 39.36
CA GLN A 250 -1.05 39.88 40.52
C GLN A 250 0.45 39.55 40.68
N PRO A 251 1.35 40.55 40.76
CA PRO A 251 2.81 40.36 40.68
C PRO A 251 3.43 39.64 41.90
N THR A 252 2.65 39.43 42.96
CA THR A 252 3.05 38.69 44.16
C THR A 252 3.13 37.18 43.93
N ALA A 253 2.25 36.60 43.10
CA ALA A 253 2.32 35.19 42.72
C ALA A 253 3.50 34.89 41.77
N LEU A 254 3.88 35.88 40.95
CA LEU A 254 5.02 35.78 40.06
C LEU A 254 6.36 35.84 40.82
N ARG A 255 6.41 36.63 41.91
CA ARG A 255 7.62 36.76 42.76
C ARG A 255 7.91 35.49 43.56
N SER A 256 6.89 34.81 44.07
CA SER A 256 7.09 33.53 44.77
C SER A 256 7.61 32.47 43.80
N LEU A 257 7.07 32.38 42.58
CA LEU A 257 7.54 31.51 41.50
C LEU A 257 9.01 31.79 41.12
N LEU A 258 9.36 33.07 40.88
CA LEU A 258 10.73 33.46 40.51
C LEU A 258 11.74 33.15 41.61
N SER A 259 11.35 33.24 42.88
CA SER A 259 12.24 32.96 44.01
C SER A 259 12.54 31.46 44.17
N VAL A 260 11.62 30.58 43.80
CA VAL A 260 11.83 29.12 43.81
C VAL A 260 12.69 28.69 42.62
N ILE A 261 12.54 29.36 41.48
CA ILE A 261 13.36 29.11 40.27
C ILE A 261 14.80 29.59 40.46
N SER A 262 15.03 30.71 41.16
CA SER A 262 16.39 31.27 41.33
C SER A 262 17.24 30.53 42.36
N LYS A 263 16.63 29.92 43.40
CA LYS A 263 17.36 29.28 44.50
C LYS A 263 17.91 27.88 44.18
N LYS A 264 17.45 27.21 43.11
CA LYS A 264 17.86 25.83 42.75
C LYS A 264 18.95 25.76 41.66
N ARG A 265 19.43 26.90 41.16
CA ARG A 265 20.45 27.01 40.10
C ARG A 265 21.87 27.10 40.70
N LYS A 266 22.53 25.95 40.95
CA LYS A 266 24.01 25.83 41.12
C LYS A 266 24.66 25.27 39.83
N PRO A 267 25.97 25.48 39.58
CA PRO A 267 26.50 25.86 38.27
C PRO A 267 27.08 24.68 37.49
N ASN A 268 26.25 23.83 36.88
CA ASN A 268 26.75 22.82 35.92
C ASN A 268 25.91 22.72 34.64
N MET A 269 25.10 23.74 34.35
CA MET A 269 24.14 23.79 33.24
C MET A 269 24.34 25.00 32.31
N GLU A 270 25.57 25.48 32.15
CA GLU A 270 25.91 26.48 31.13
C GLU A 270 26.55 25.86 29.87
N ARG A 271 27.21 24.69 30.00
CA ARG A 271 27.87 24.02 28.86
C ARG A 271 26.94 23.10 28.06
N THR A 272 25.87 22.58 28.67
CA THR A 272 24.92 21.65 28.01
C THR A 272 23.72 22.37 27.41
N SER A 273 23.35 23.54 27.94
CA SER A 273 22.27 24.39 27.44
C SER A 273 22.63 25.02 26.10
N THR A 274 23.84 25.59 25.98
CA THR A 274 24.36 26.16 24.73
C THR A 274 24.44 25.13 23.60
N VAL A 275 24.91 23.91 23.87
CA VAL A 275 25.00 22.83 22.87
C VAL A 275 23.62 22.29 22.45
N CYS A 276 22.62 22.33 23.34
CA CYS A 276 21.27 21.85 23.03
C CYS A 276 20.43 22.92 22.32
N GLU A 277 20.55 24.19 22.69
CA GLU A 277 19.98 25.33 21.95
C GLU A 277 20.56 25.41 20.54
N GLU A 278 21.88 25.32 20.39
CA GLU A 278 22.53 25.37 19.07
C GLU A 278 22.05 24.23 18.15
N LYS A 279 21.89 23.00 18.68
CA LYS A 279 21.34 21.88 17.91
C LYS A 279 19.85 22.04 17.57
N TRP A 280 19.07 22.64 18.46
CA TRP A 280 17.64 22.90 18.23
C TRP A 280 17.43 24.01 17.20
N ASP A 281 18.23 25.07 17.27
CA ASP A 281 18.19 26.16 16.30
C ASP A 281 18.58 25.67 14.91
N THR A 282 19.64 24.84 14.82
CA THR A 282 20.06 24.21 13.55
C THR A 282 18.97 23.30 12.97
N PHE A 283 18.25 22.59 13.84
CA PHE A 283 17.15 21.71 13.42
C PHE A 283 15.92 22.51 12.98
N ALA A 284 15.53 23.55 13.73
CA ALA A 284 14.42 24.44 13.41
C ALA A 284 14.66 25.19 12.09
N GLU A 285 15.91 25.59 11.82
CA GLU A 285 16.32 26.20 10.56
C GLU A 285 16.18 25.20 9.39
N LYS A 286 16.66 23.95 9.54
CA LYS A 286 16.47 22.92 8.50
C LYS A 286 15.00 22.58 8.28
N LEU A 287 14.19 22.56 9.34
CA LEU A 287 12.76 22.27 9.26
C LEU A 287 12.01 23.37 8.51
N SER A 288 12.29 24.63 8.82
CA SER A 288 11.72 25.79 8.12
C SER A 288 12.19 25.88 6.67
N ALA A 289 13.45 25.54 6.38
CA ALA A 289 13.96 25.45 5.01
C ALA A 289 13.25 24.37 4.18
N LEU A 290 12.96 23.21 4.77
CA LEU A 290 12.19 22.13 4.11
C LEU A 290 10.74 22.56 3.83
N GLN A 291 10.10 23.24 4.78
CA GLN A 291 8.75 23.81 4.57
C GLN A 291 8.74 24.85 3.44
N LEU A 292 9.80 25.67 3.35
CA LEU A 292 9.94 26.65 2.29
C LEU A 292 10.17 26.00 0.92
N GLN A 293 10.98 24.93 0.85
CA GLN A 293 11.15 24.15 -0.39
C GLN A 293 9.84 23.51 -0.84
N GLN A 294 9.06 22.97 0.09
CA GLN A 294 7.75 22.40 -0.22
C GLN A 294 6.80 23.46 -0.82
N LYS A 295 6.69 24.63 -0.20
CA LYS A 295 5.90 25.76 -0.75
C LYS A 295 6.41 26.28 -2.10
N LYS A 296 7.73 26.21 -2.35
CA LYS A 296 8.33 26.63 -3.61
C LYS A 296 8.03 25.62 -4.73
N LEU A 297 8.03 24.32 -4.39
CA LEU A 297 7.68 23.26 -5.33
C LEU A 297 6.19 23.31 -5.69
N GLU A 298 5.32 23.53 -4.70
CA GLU A 298 3.88 23.73 -4.93
C GLU A 298 3.62 24.93 -5.84
N ARG A 299 4.26 26.08 -5.59
CA ARG A 299 4.13 27.25 -6.46
C ARG A 299 4.63 27.02 -7.88
N LYS A 300 5.74 26.29 -8.05
CA LYS A 300 6.24 25.89 -9.39
C LYS A 300 5.25 24.98 -10.11
N LEU A 301 4.63 24.04 -9.39
CA LEU A 301 3.62 23.15 -9.96
C LEU A 301 2.40 23.93 -10.42
N VAL A 302 1.90 24.86 -9.59
CA VAL A 302 0.76 25.72 -9.92
C VAL A 302 1.07 26.60 -11.13
N SER A 303 2.25 27.25 -11.17
CA SER A 303 2.62 28.08 -12.33
C SER A 303 2.77 27.29 -13.63
N GLN A 304 3.26 26.05 -13.56
CA GLN A 304 3.36 25.19 -14.74
C GLN A 304 1.98 24.73 -15.20
N LEU A 305 1.06 24.48 -14.26
CA LEU A 305 -0.31 24.14 -14.56
C LEU A 305 -1.04 25.30 -15.24
N ASP A 306 -0.89 26.54 -14.73
CA ASP A 306 -1.49 27.74 -15.32
C ASP A 306 -0.92 28.04 -16.72
N GLU A 307 0.38 27.83 -16.95
CA GLU A 307 0.99 28.00 -18.27
C GLU A 307 0.47 26.95 -19.28
N ILE A 308 0.27 25.71 -18.85
CA ILE A 308 -0.32 24.65 -19.68
C ILE A 308 -1.78 24.97 -19.98
N LEU A 309 -2.54 25.44 -18.99
CA LEU A 309 -3.95 25.79 -19.14
C LEU A 309 -4.11 26.96 -20.13
N ALA A 310 -3.28 28.00 -20.03
CA ALA A 310 -3.29 29.12 -20.96
C ALA A 310 -2.94 28.70 -22.41
N ARG A 311 -2.03 27.74 -22.59
CA ARG A 311 -1.71 27.20 -23.93
C ARG A 311 -2.84 26.38 -24.54
N LEU A 312 -3.67 25.74 -23.72
CA LEU A 312 -4.86 25.01 -24.19
C LEU A 312 -5.97 25.99 -24.57
N ASP A 313 -6.19 27.03 -23.76
CA ASP A 313 -7.20 28.07 -24.01
C ASP A 313 -6.90 28.89 -25.28
N ILE A 314 -5.61 29.18 -25.53
CA ILE A 314 -5.16 29.84 -26.77
C ILE A 314 -5.34 28.93 -28.00
N ARG A 315 -5.10 27.62 -27.87
CA ARG A 315 -5.34 26.66 -28.97
C ARG A 315 -6.82 26.55 -29.32
N GLU A 316 -7.70 26.61 -28.34
CA GLU A 316 -9.15 26.53 -28.55
C GLU A 316 -9.67 27.78 -29.29
N CYS A 317 -9.09 28.95 -29.01
CA CYS A 317 -9.36 30.20 -29.75
C CYS A 317 -8.81 30.20 -31.19
N GLU A 318 -7.64 29.59 -31.46
CA GLU A 318 -7.10 29.49 -32.83
C GLU A 318 -7.87 28.50 -33.72
N THR A 319 -8.50 27.48 -33.14
CA THR A 319 -9.26 26.47 -33.89
C THR A 319 -10.70 26.88 -34.23
N ASN A 320 -11.17 28.03 -33.73
CA ASN A 320 -12.53 28.52 -33.99
C ASN A 320 -12.53 30.01 -34.41
N PRO A 321 -11.91 30.37 -35.55
CA PRO A 321 -12.18 31.66 -36.15
C PRO A 321 -13.55 31.59 -36.81
N LEU A 322 -14.43 32.52 -36.42
CA LEU A 322 -15.67 32.84 -37.13
C LEU A 322 -15.47 32.98 -38.64
#